data_AF-A0A7Z8YSE4-F1
#
_entry.id   AF-A0A7Z8YSE4-F1
#
_cell.length_a   1.000
_cell.length_b   1.000
_cell.length_c   1.000
_cell.angle_alpha   90.00
_cell.angle_beta   90.00
_cell.angle_gamma   90.00
#
_symmetry.space_group_name_H-M   'P 1'
#
loop_
_entity.id
_entity.type
_entity.pdbx_description
1 polymer ?
#
loop_
_entity_poly.entity_id
_entity_poly.type
_entity_poly.pdbx_seq_one_letter_code
_entity_poly.pdbx_strand_id
1 'polypeptide(L)'
;MKILYLHKPKGIKWFEQLPKSEQYPRHCRLLEDLEIQLSDGYILNIPKGYIWDGASVPSWLHWLFPPVDEGVIGDLIHDRLWEDKQGQFQYFGYNIYKARKFADDERKKWRKAHAPKKWAFNWMSHAVIRAIGGLYYSRQLKIPR
;
A
#
# COMPACT_ATOMS: atom_id res chain seq x y z
N MET A 1 -12.38 -2.93 12.16
CA MET A 1 -12.79 -4.01 11.25
C MET A 1 -11.64 -4.97 11.02
N LYS A 2 -11.88 -6.28 11.14
CA LYS A 2 -10.92 -7.33 10.81
C LYS A 2 -11.05 -7.75 9.35
N ILE A 3 -9.94 -7.82 8.63
CA ILE A 3 -9.86 -8.25 7.23
C ILE A 3 -8.90 -9.44 7.15
N LEU A 4 -9.46 -10.61 6.84
CA LEU A 4 -8.67 -11.81 6.59
C LEU A 4 -7.90 -11.69 5.27
N TYR A 5 -6.82 -12.46 5.13
CA TYR A 5 -5.95 -12.40 3.96
C TYR A 5 -6.74 -12.51 2.64
N LEU A 6 -6.53 -11.52 1.75
CA LEU A 6 -7.19 -11.32 0.46
C LEU A 6 -8.72 -11.14 0.48
N HIS A 7 -9.36 -11.11 1.65
CA HIS A 7 -10.80 -10.90 1.74
C HIS A 7 -11.16 -9.46 1.43
N LYS A 8 -12.24 -9.27 0.66
CA LYS A 8 -12.77 -7.94 0.35
C LYS A 8 -13.77 -7.52 1.44
N PRO A 9 -13.62 -6.36 2.08
CA PRO A 9 -14.66 -5.83 2.94
C PRO A 9 -15.90 -5.53 2.09
N LYS A 10 -17.06 -6.07 2.49
CA LYS A 10 -18.34 -5.94 1.78
C LYS A 10 -19.32 -5.17 2.65
N GLY A 11 -20.12 -4.29 2.04
CA GLY A 11 -21.24 -3.62 2.69
C GLY A 11 -20.86 -2.56 3.74
N ILE A 12 -19.57 -2.28 3.94
CA ILE A 12 -19.08 -1.30 4.91
C ILE A 12 -18.22 -0.28 4.18
N LYS A 13 -18.54 1.00 4.34
CA LYS A 13 -17.70 2.10 3.89
C LYS A 13 -16.57 2.29 4.92
N TRP A 14 -15.39 1.77 4.61
CA TRP A 14 -14.23 1.79 5.51
C TRP A 14 -13.25 2.94 5.24
N PHE A 15 -13.47 3.70 4.16
CA PHE A 15 -12.65 4.87 3.83
C PHE A 15 -13.43 5.92 3.03
N GLU A 16 -12.84 7.10 2.92
CA GLU A 16 -13.28 8.16 2.01
C GLU A 16 -12.10 8.91 1.39
N GLN A 17 -12.33 9.50 0.22
CA GLN A 17 -11.38 10.42 -0.39
C GLN A 17 -11.50 11.79 0.26
N LEU A 18 -10.37 12.40 0.60
CA LEU A 18 -10.33 13.76 1.12
C LEU A 18 -10.58 14.76 -0.02
N PRO A 19 -11.16 15.93 0.28
CA PRO A 19 -11.23 17.03 -0.68
C PRO A 19 -9.84 17.39 -1.20
N LYS A 20 -9.72 17.60 -2.51
CA LYS A 20 -8.44 17.95 -3.12
C LYS A 20 -7.93 19.27 -2.55
N SER A 21 -6.72 19.25 -2.00
CA SER A 21 -5.99 20.44 -1.56
C SER A 21 -4.53 20.34 -1.97
N GLU A 22 -3.77 21.41 -1.80
CA GLU A 22 -2.33 21.41 -2.02
C GLU A 22 -1.62 20.35 -1.15
N GLN A 23 -2.04 20.22 0.11
CA GLN A 23 -1.54 19.21 1.03
C GLN A 23 -2.05 17.80 0.68
N TYR A 24 -3.29 17.68 0.20
CA TYR A 24 -3.96 16.41 -0.05
C TYR A 24 -4.51 16.31 -1.48
N PRO A 25 -3.64 16.16 -2.50
CA PRO A 25 -4.09 16.18 -3.90
C PRO A 25 -4.91 14.94 -4.31
N ARG A 26 -4.71 13.80 -3.63
CA ARG A 26 -5.31 12.49 -3.96
C ARG A 26 -5.55 11.58 -2.74
N HIS A 27 -5.47 12.13 -1.53
CA HIS A 27 -5.40 11.31 -0.33
C HIS A 27 -6.76 10.75 0.09
N CYS A 28 -6.71 9.60 0.74
CA CYS A 28 -7.83 8.95 1.39
C CYS A 28 -7.64 8.97 2.90
N ARG A 29 -8.74 8.79 3.64
CA ARG A 29 -8.76 8.68 5.10
C ARG A 29 -9.53 7.44 5.54
N LEU A 30 -8.97 6.71 6.50
CA LEU A 30 -9.64 5.56 7.12
C LEU A 30 -10.74 6.03 8.05
N LEU A 31 -11.91 5.39 7.93
CA LEU A 31 -13.08 5.69 8.76
C LEU A 31 -13.16 4.83 10.01
N GLU A 32 -12.44 3.71 10.04
CA GLU A 32 -12.43 2.72 11.10
C GLU A 32 -11.02 2.16 11.29
N ASP A 33 -10.73 1.63 12.48
CA ASP A 33 -9.51 0.86 12.71
C ASP A 33 -9.53 -0.41 11.86
N LEU A 34 -8.41 -0.78 11.25
CA LEU A 34 -8.27 -2.00 10.45
C LEU A 34 -7.25 -2.94 11.09
N GLU A 35 -7.63 -4.21 11.18
CA GLU A 35 -6.74 -5.33 11.51
C GLU A 35 -6.66 -6.22 10.26
N ILE A 36 -5.55 -6.19 9.53
CA ILE A 36 -5.40 -6.88 8.24
C ILE A 36 -4.37 -8.00 8.35
N GLN A 37 -4.78 -9.23 8.05
CA GLN A 37 -3.87 -10.37 7.99
C GLN A 37 -3.14 -10.44 6.63
N LEU A 38 -1.82 -10.41 6.62
CA LEU A 38 -0.97 -10.49 5.43
C LEU A 38 -0.57 -11.94 5.10
N SER A 39 0.12 -12.14 3.98
CA SER A 39 0.38 -13.50 3.45
C SER A 39 1.26 -14.41 4.30
N ASP A 40 2.08 -13.84 5.19
CA ASP A 40 2.96 -14.56 6.12
C ASP A 40 2.35 -14.68 7.54
N GLY A 41 1.09 -14.25 7.70
CA GLY A 41 0.40 -14.21 8.99
C GLY A 41 0.66 -12.95 9.80
N TYR A 42 1.48 -12.01 9.33
CA TYR A 42 1.64 -10.70 9.96
C TYR A 42 0.29 -9.97 10.05
N ILE A 43 0.00 -9.40 11.23
CA ILE A 43 -1.22 -8.63 11.47
C ILE A 43 -0.87 -7.14 11.39
N LEU A 44 -1.31 -6.49 10.32
CA LEU A 44 -1.14 -5.07 10.11
C LEU A 44 -2.29 -4.29 10.75
N ASN A 45 -1.98 -3.56 11.81
CA ASN A 45 -2.92 -2.67 12.50
C ASN A 45 -2.81 -1.25 11.95
N ILE A 46 -3.94 -0.72 11.45
CA ILE A 46 -4.02 0.63 10.89
C ILE A 46 -5.10 1.41 11.63
N PRO A 47 -4.75 2.49 12.34
CA PRO A 47 -5.72 3.22 13.15
C PRO A 47 -6.70 4.00 12.29
N LYS A 48 -7.90 4.22 12.83
CA LYS A 48 -8.89 5.17 12.29
C LYS A 48 -8.24 6.53 12.10
N GLY A 49 -8.58 7.19 10.99
CA GLY A 49 -8.04 8.50 10.65
C GLY A 49 -6.70 8.46 9.93
N TYR A 50 -6.10 7.27 9.73
CA TYR A 50 -4.91 7.13 8.90
C TYR A 50 -5.14 7.70 7.50
N ILE A 51 -4.19 8.51 7.02
CA ILE A 51 -4.24 9.18 5.72
C ILE A 51 -3.18 8.54 4.82
N TRP A 52 -3.58 8.17 3.60
CA TRP A 52 -2.67 7.60 2.60
C TRP A 52 -2.96 8.15 1.21
N ASP A 53 -2.01 8.02 0.29
CA ASP A 53 -2.11 8.67 -1.03
C ASP A 53 -2.49 7.70 -2.16
N GLY A 54 -2.42 6.38 -1.91
CA GLY A 54 -2.87 5.34 -2.82
C GLY A 54 -1.90 5.08 -3.97
N ALA A 55 -2.40 4.65 -5.13
CA ALA A 55 -1.51 4.34 -6.24
C ALA A 55 -0.83 5.62 -6.77
N SER A 56 0.51 5.67 -6.65
CA SER A 56 1.36 6.75 -7.15
C SER A 56 1.44 6.75 -8.68
N VAL A 57 0.36 7.16 -9.33
CA VAL A 57 0.20 7.28 -10.78
C VAL A 57 0.31 8.75 -11.18
N PRO A 58 1.05 9.12 -12.24
CA PRO A 58 1.06 10.48 -12.79
C PRO A 58 -0.36 10.96 -13.15
N SER A 59 -0.67 12.23 -12.89
CA SER A 59 -2.03 12.79 -13.07
C SER A 59 -2.60 12.60 -14.48
N TRP A 60 -1.76 12.71 -15.51
CA TRP A 60 -2.15 12.50 -16.91
C TRP A 60 -2.54 11.05 -17.24
N LEU A 61 -2.21 10.08 -16.37
CA LEU A 61 -2.62 8.67 -16.49
C LEU A 61 -3.85 8.32 -15.63
N HIS A 62 -4.37 9.24 -14.82
CA HIS A 62 -5.48 8.96 -13.90
C HIS A 62 -6.77 8.53 -14.61
N TRP A 63 -6.96 8.93 -15.87
CA TRP A 63 -8.12 8.51 -16.67
C TRP A 63 -8.10 7.01 -16.99
N LEU A 64 -6.90 6.43 -17.15
CA LEU A 64 -6.70 5.02 -17.47
C LEU A 64 -6.50 4.18 -16.20
N PHE A 65 -5.80 4.75 -15.22
CA PHE A 65 -5.49 4.13 -13.94
C PHE A 65 -5.84 5.10 -12.81
N PRO A 66 -7.11 5.12 -12.36
CA PRO A 66 -7.52 6.00 -11.28
C PRO A 66 -6.72 5.67 -10.00
N PRO A 67 -6.30 6.67 -9.21
CA PRO A 67 -5.54 6.46 -7.97
C PRO A 67 -6.26 5.60 -6.94
N VAL A 68 -7.59 5.61 -6.97
CA VAL A 68 -8.48 4.85 -6.10
C VAL A 68 -9.37 3.97 -6.96
N ASP A 69 -9.33 2.68 -6.69
CA ASP A 69 -10.15 1.69 -7.37
C ASP A 69 -10.44 0.47 -6.51
N GLU A 70 -10.93 -0.62 -7.11
CA GLU A 70 -11.24 -1.85 -6.38
C GLU A 70 -10.02 -2.46 -5.68
N GLY A 71 -8.80 -2.14 -6.12
CA GLY A 71 -7.55 -2.63 -5.55
C GLY A 71 -6.97 -1.75 -4.45
N VAL A 72 -7.65 -0.67 -4.04
CA VAL A 72 -7.13 0.35 -3.11
C VAL A 72 -6.62 -0.20 -1.77
N ILE A 73 -7.15 -1.34 -1.29
CA ILE A 73 -6.63 -2.00 -0.07
C ILE A 73 -5.16 -2.39 -0.23
N GLY A 74 -4.76 -2.85 -1.41
CA GLY A 74 -3.36 -3.19 -1.65
C GLY A 74 -2.46 -1.96 -1.60
N ASP A 75 -2.95 -0.80 -2.06
CA ASP A 75 -2.19 0.46 -1.98
C ASP A 75 -2.10 0.96 -0.53
N LEU A 76 -3.20 0.90 0.24
CA LEU A 76 -3.19 1.21 1.67
C LEU A 76 -2.17 0.37 2.45
N ILE A 77 -2.17 -0.95 2.22
CA ILE A 77 -1.24 -1.88 2.87
C ILE A 77 0.21 -1.50 2.52
N HIS A 78 0.47 -1.18 1.25
CA HIS A 78 1.79 -0.76 0.78
C HIS A 78 2.27 0.51 1.49
N ASP A 79 1.46 1.57 1.45
CA ASP A 79 1.80 2.86 2.05
C ASP A 79 2.09 2.70 3.55
N ARG A 80 1.25 1.94 4.25
CA ARG A 80 1.39 1.73 5.70
C ARG A 80 2.64 0.93 6.07
N LEU A 81 3.00 -0.09 5.29
CA LEU A 81 4.24 -0.86 5.49
C LEU A 81 5.48 -0.01 5.15
N TRP A 82 5.38 0.89 4.19
CA TRP A 82 6.44 1.82 3.82
C TRP A 82 6.66 2.94 4.84
N GLU A 83 5.61 3.35 5.55
CA GLU A 83 5.70 4.32 6.63
C GLU A 83 6.36 3.73 7.88
N ASP A 84 5.97 2.51 8.28
CA ASP A 84 6.58 1.79 9.40
C ASP A 84 7.84 1.01 9.00
N LYS A 85 8.85 1.75 8.53
CA LYS A 85 10.13 1.16 8.12
C LYS A 85 10.80 0.41 9.25
N GLN A 86 10.78 0.96 10.46
CA GLN A 86 11.47 0.38 11.61
C GLN A 86 10.84 -0.94 12.03
N GLY A 87 9.51 -0.99 12.18
CA GLY A 87 8.81 -2.24 12.51
C GLY A 87 9.01 -3.30 11.44
N GLN A 88 8.95 -2.93 10.16
CA GLN A 88 9.23 -3.85 9.06
C GLN A 88 10.68 -4.34 9.05
N PHE A 89 11.65 -3.48 9.28
CA PHE A 89 13.06 -3.89 9.35
C PHE A 89 13.28 -4.86 10.50
N GLN A 90 12.78 -4.55 11.70
CA GLN A 90 12.88 -5.47 12.84
C GLN A 90 12.25 -6.83 12.53
N TYR A 91 11.04 -6.85 11.97
CA TYR A 91 10.34 -8.07 11.61
C TYR A 91 11.13 -8.95 10.63
N PHE A 92 11.83 -8.33 9.67
CA PHE A 92 12.68 -9.03 8.70
C PHE A 92 14.15 -9.17 9.12
N GLY A 93 14.48 -9.01 10.40
CA GLY A 93 15.85 -9.15 10.91
C GLY A 93 16.82 -8.13 10.29
N TYR A 94 16.36 -6.88 10.17
CA TYR A 94 16.99 -5.76 9.48
C TYR A 94 17.35 -6.01 8.01
N ASN A 95 16.74 -7.02 7.38
CA ASN A 95 16.87 -7.24 5.94
C ASN A 95 15.93 -6.31 5.15
N ILE A 96 16.45 -5.13 4.83
CA ILE A 96 15.73 -4.07 4.10
C ILE A 96 15.16 -4.56 2.75
N TYR A 97 15.92 -5.39 2.04
CA TYR A 97 15.47 -5.93 0.76
C TYR A 97 14.24 -6.82 0.93
N LYS A 98 14.24 -7.70 1.94
CA LYS A 98 13.09 -8.55 2.27
C LYS A 98 11.87 -7.73 2.69
N ALA A 99 12.05 -6.76 3.59
CA ALA A 99 10.98 -5.86 4.02
C ALA A 99 10.30 -5.13 2.86
N ARG A 100 11.10 -4.52 1.98
CA ARG A 100 10.57 -3.84 0.79
C ARG A 100 9.89 -4.81 -0.16
N LYS A 101 10.54 -5.93 -0.48
CA LYS A 101 9.99 -6.95 -1.37
C LYS A 101 8.65 -7.46 -0.84
N PHE A 102 8.55 -7.67 0.47
CA PHE A 102 7.32 -8.09 1.12
C PHE A 102 6.19 -7.08 0.91
N ALA A 103 6.41 -5.79 1.22
CA ALA A 103 5.41 -4.75 0.98
C ALA A 103 4.98 -4.68 -0.49
N ASP A 104 5.93 -4.70 -1.42
CA ASP A 104 5.66 -4.64 -2.87
C ASP A 104 4.87 -5.88 -3.36
N ASP A 105 5.15 -7.06 -2.81
CA ASP A 105 4.47 -8.31 -3.12
C ASP A 105 3.07 -8.36 -2.51
N GLU A 106 2.88 -7.90 -1.28
CA GLU A 106 1.57 -7.78 -0.64
C GLU A 106 0.66 -6.89 -1.49
N ARG A 107 1.12 -5.69 -1.84
CA ARG A 107 0.37 -4.78 -2.73
C ARG A 107 -0.14 -5.51 -3.97
N LYS A 108 0.73 -6.24 -4.65
CA LYS A 108 0.40 -6.96 -5.88
C LYS A 108 -0.63 -8.09 -5.63
N LYS A 109 -0.45 -8.88 -4.56
CA LYS A 109 -1.37 -9.98 -4.19
C LYS A 109 -2.77 -9.44 -3.91
N TRP A 110 -2.87 -8.41 -3.08
CA TRP A 110 -4.14 -7.76 -2.71
C TRP A 110 -4.83 -7.13 -3.93
N ARG A 111 -4.09 -6.37 -4.76
CA ARG A 111 -4.65 -5.80 -5.99
C ARG A 111 -5.09 -6.86 -6.98
N LYS A 112 -4.35 -7.96 -7.15
CA LYS A 112 -4.75 -9.07 -8.02
C LYS A 112 -6.04 -9.74 -7.53
N ALA A 113 -6.21 -9.88 -6.23
CA ALA A 113 -7.41 -10.46 -5.64
C ALA A 113 -8.63 -9.54 -5.79
N HIS A 114 -8.48 -8.23 -5.58
CA HIS A 114 -9.64 -7.31 -5.52
C HIS A 114 -9.94 -6.62 -6.86
N ALA A 115 -8.94 -6.48 -7.73
CA ALA A 115 -9.03 -5.88 -9.06
C ALA A 115 -8.40 -6.79 -10.16
N PRO A 116 -8.86 -8.05 -10.34
CA PRO A 116 -8.24 -9.01 -11.25
C PRO A 116 -8.27 -8.58 -12.72
N LYS A 117 -9.31 -7.82 -13.12
CA LYS A 117 -9.45 -7.29 -14.49
C LYS A 117 -8.36 -6.27 -14.85
N LYS A 118 -7.71 -5.67 -13.86
CA LYS A 118 -6.63 -4.67 -14.02
C LYS A 118 -5.24 -5.31 -14.01
N TRP A 119 -5.11 -6.49 -14.60
CA TRP A 119 -3.88 -7.28 -14.56
C TRP A 119 -2.66 -6.52 -15.11
N ALA A 120 -2.84 -5.78 -16.22
CA ALA A 120 -1.77 -5.02 -16.86
C ALA A 120 -1.23 -3.92 -15.93
N PHE A 121 -2.14 -3.16 -15.30
CA PHE A 121 -1.78 -2.17 -14.30
C PHE A 121 -1.10 -2.80 -13.08
N ASN A 122 -1.65 -3.89 -12.56
CA ASN A 122 -1.11 -4.58 -11.38
C ASN A 122 0.30 -5.09 -11.65
N TRP A 123 0.58 -5.56 -12.87
CA TRP A 123 1.92 -5.98 -13.28
C TRP A 123 2.87 -4.79 -13.46
N MET A 124 2.46 -3.79 -14.24
CA MET A 124 3.28 -2.62 -14.56
C MET A 124 3.62 -1.80 -13.31
N SER A 125 2.62 -1.47 -12.49
CA SER A 125 2.83 -0.69 -11.26
C SER A 125 3.76 -1.42 -10.29
N HIS A 126 3.65 -2.74 -10.17
CA HIS A 126 4.58 -3.53 -9.35
C HIS A 126 6.01 -3.49 -9.92
N ALA A 127 6.19 -3.62 -11.24
CA ALA A 127 7.51 -3.52 -11.87
C ALA A 127 8.15 -2.14 -11.61
N VAL A 128 7.39 -1.06 -11.78
CA VAL A 128 7.84 0.32 -11.53
C VAL A 128 8.22 0.53 -10.06
N ILE A 129 7.38 0.11 -9.12
CA ILE A 129 7.66 0.20 -7.68
C ILE A 129 8.92 -0.58 -7.32
N ARG A 130 9.12 -1.77 -7.89
CA ARG A 130 10.32 -2.58 -7.64
C ARG A 130 11.60 -1.88 -8.11
N ALA A 131 11.56 -1.21 -9.26
CA ALA A 131 12.67 -0.44 -9.81
C ALA A 131 12.96 0.83 -9.00
N ILE A 132 11.95 1.68 -8.78
CA ILE A 132 12.11 2.96 -8.07
C ILE A 132 12.41 2.73 -6.59
N GLY A 133 11.74 1.78 -5.95
CA GLY A 133 11.91 1.52 -4.53
C GLY A 133 13.32 1.02 -4.17
N GLY A 134 14.02 0.37 -5.10
CA GLY A 134 15.44 0.06 -4.94
C GLY A 134 16.32 1.30 -4.89
N LEU A 135 16.02 2.30 -5.73
CA LEU A 135 16.76 3.58 -5.80
C LEU A 135 16.46 4.50 -4.60
N TYR A 136 15.21 4.52 -4.13
CA TYR A 136 14.81 5.43 -3.05
C TYR A 136 15.25 4.93 -1.67
N TYR A 137 15.06 3.64 -1.35
CA TYR A 137 15.51 3.08 -0.07
C TYR A 137 17.02 3.08 0.08
N SER A 138 17.78 2.77 -0.99
CA SER A 138 19.25 2.75 -0.93
C SER A 138 19.84 4.11 -0.56
N ARG A 139 19.14 5.21 -0.88
CA ARG A 139 19.56 6.59 -0.55
C ARG A 139 19.12 7.06 0.84
N GLN A 140 18.13 6.41 1.45
CA GLN A 140 17.60 6.78 2.77
C GLN A 140 18.29 6.06 3.93
N LEU A 141 19.16 5.08 3.65
CA LEU A 141 19.90 4.33 4.65
C LEU A 141 21.15 5.11 5.08
N LYS A 142 21.05 5.85 6.20
CA LYS A 142 22.24 6.12 7.02
C LYS A 142 22.46 4.92 7.92
N ILE A 143 23.22 3.94 7.44
CA ILE A 143 23.71 2.84 8.28
C ILE A 143 24.76 3.47 9.22
N PRO A 144 24.56 3.50 10.55
CA PRO A 144 25.63 3.89 11.44
C PRO A 144 26.80 2.92 11.22
N ARG A 145 27.98 3.49 10.97
CA ARG A 145 29.22 2.72 10.89
C ARG A 145 29.60 2.17 12.26
#